data_AF-A0A2V9LH65-F1
#
_entry.id   AF-A0A2V9LH65-F1
#
_cell.length_a   1.000
_cell.length_b   1.000
_cell.length_c   1.000
_cell.angle_alpha   90.00
_cell.angle_beta   90.00
_cell.angle_gamma   90.00
#
_symmetry.space_group_name_H-M   'P 1'
#
loop_
_entity.id
_entity.type
_entity.pdbx_description
1 polymer ?
#
loop_
_entity_poly.entity_id
_entity_poly.type
_entity_poly.pdbx_seq_one_letter_code
_entity_poly.pdbx_strand_id
1 'polypeptide(L)' 'MGSVEGLGLDREISDRALKMKLKPGDVFNPRFLEDFYKDNKSLWPADVSPKENTQIKQDSRDGTVDIVFDFRPCP' A
#
# COMPACT_ATOMS: atom_id res chain seq x y z
N MET A 1 2.98 -7.01 10.96
CA MET A 1 2.61 -5.82 10.17
C MET A 1 2.18 -4.68 11.09
N GLY A 2 2.63 -3.45 10.82
CA GLY A 2 2.34 -2.25 11.62
C GLY A 2 1.15 -1.47 11.10
N SER A 3 1.37 -0.56 10.15
CA SER A 3 0.32 0.27 9.53
C SER A 3 0.29 0.20 7.99
N VAL A 4 -0.84 0.59 7.43
CA VAL A 4 -1.03 0.73 5.97
C VAL A 4 -1.79 2.03 5.70
N GLU A 5 -1.20 2.91 4.91
CA GLU A 5 -1.77 4.22 4.61
C GLU A 5 -1.82 4.47 3.11
N GLY A 6 -2.89 5.10 2.63
CA GLY A 6 -3.02 5.55 1.25
C GLY A 6 -3.20 7.07 1.20
N LEU A 7 -2.31 7.76 0.49
CA LEU A 7 -2.31 9.21 0.31
C LEU A 7 -2.67 9.54 -1.13
N GLY A 8 -3.55 10.51 -1.34
CA GLY A 8 -3.97 10.94 -2.69
C GLY A 8 -4.93 9.97 -3.41
N LEU A 9 -5.36 8.90 -2.75
CA LEU A 9 -6.46 8.04 -3.20
C LEU A 9 -7.80 8.56 -2.72
N ASP A 10 -8.87 8.24 -3.46
CA ASP A 10 -10.22 8.36 -2.93
C ASP A 10 -10.38 7.48 -1.68
N ARG A 11 -11.05 8.01 -0.66
CA ARG A 11 -11.21 7.34 0.63
C ARG A 11 -11.90 5.99 0.50
N GLU A 12 -12.83 5.83 -0.44
CA GLU A 12 -13.52 4.56 -0.69
C GLU A 12 -12.57 3.51 -1.30
N ILE A 13 -11.68 3.94 -2.20
CA ILE A 13 -10.68 3.08 -2.83
C ILE A 13 -9.62 2.65 -1.81
N SER A 14 -9.13 3.59 -0.99
CA SER A 14 -8.23 3.29 0.12
C SER A 14 -8.83 2.29 1.10
N ASP A 15 -10.08 2.50 1.54
CA ASP A 15 -10.72 1.59 2.50
C ASP A 15 -10.95 0.19 1.92
N ARG A 16 -11.41 0.07 0.66
CA ARG A 16 -11.65 -1.24 0.03
C ARG A 16 -10.35 -1.99 -0.27
N ALA A 17 -9.39 -1.31 -0.90
CA ALA A 17 -8.17 -1.95 -1.35
C ALA A 17 -7.28 -2.34 -0.15
N LEU A 18 -7.07 -1.42 0.79
CA LEU A 18 -6.12 -1.64 1.90
C LEU A 18 -6.67 -2.62 2.94
N LYS A 19 -7.98 -2.58 3.26
CA LYS A 19 -8.58 -3.52 4.25
C LYS A 19 -8.71 -4.95 3.76
N MET A 20 -8.91 -5.18 2.46
CA MET A 20 -9.16 -6.54 1.94
C MET A 20 -7.97 -7.47 2.10
N LYS A 21 -6.76 -6.92 2.22
CA LYS A 21 -5.57 -7.64 1.83
C LYS A 21 -4.47 -7.62 2.90
N LEU A 22 -4.49 -6.70 3.86
CA LEU A 22 -3.49 -6.60 4.92
C LEU A 22 -4.15 -6.44 6.29
N LYS A 23 -3.88 -7.36 7.21
CA LYS A 23 -4.29 -7.23 8.61
C LYS A 23 -3.08 -7.02 9.51
N PRO A 24 -3.21 -6.22 10.59
CA PRO A 24 -2.19 -6.17 11.64
C PRO A 24 -1.88 -7.59 12.13
N GLY A 25 -0.59 -7.91 12.25
CA GLY A 25 -0.11 -9.27 12.57
C GLY A 25 0.24 -10.16 11.36
N ASP A 26 -0.16 -9.80 10.14
CA ASP A 26 0.27 -10.54 8.95
C ASP A 26 1.79 -10.44 8.72
N VAL A 27 2.36 -11.48 8.10
CA VAL A 27 3.75 -11.49 7.65
C VAL A 27 3.83 -10.69 6.36
N PHE A 28 4.63 -9.64 6.36
CA PHE A 28 4.86 -8.82 5.17
C PHE A 28 5.62 -9.64 4.11
N ASN A 29 5.05 -9.74 2.91
CA ASN A 29 5.68 -10.38 1.75
C ASN A 29 5.76 -9.36 0.60
N PRO A 30 6.92 -9.05 0.02
CA PRO A 30 7.02 -8.08 -1.07
C PRO A 30 6.15 -8.41 -2.30
N ARG A 31 5.95 -9.71 -2.61
CA ARG A 31 5.07 -10.13 -3.73
C ARG A 31 3.64 -9.69 -3.56
N PHE A 32 3.21 -9.51 -2.32
CA PHE A 32 1.88 -8.99 -2.02
C PHE A 32 1.63 -7.65 -2.71
N LEU A 33 2.64 -6.77 -2.77
CA LEU A 33 2.48 -5.45 -3.39
C LEU A 33 2.20 -5.60 -4.89
N GLU A 34 2.95 -6.45 -5.58
CA GLU A 34 2.71 -6.71 -7.01
C GLU A 34 1.30 -7.27 -7.24
N ASP A 35 0.88 -8.25 -6.45
CA ASP A 35 -0.47 -8.83 -6.54
C ASP A 35 -1.55 -7.80 -6.19
N PHE A 36 -1.29 -6.92 -5.22
CA PHE A 36 -2.19 -5.86 -4.82
C PHE A 36 -2.42 -4.84 -5.94
N TYR A 37 -1.35 -4.41 -6.61
CA TYR A 37 -1.44 -3.52 -7.76
C TYR A 37 -2.15 -4.18 -8.94
N LYS A 38 -1.88 -5.47 -9.18
CA LYS A 38 -2.50 -6.23 -10.26
C LYS A 38 -4.01 -6.46 -10.04
N ASP A 39 -4.40 -6.87 -8.84
CA ASP A 39 -5.81 -7.17 -8.52
C ASP A 39 -6.68 -5.91 -8.50
N ASN A 40 -6.10 -4.78 -8.11
CA ASN A 40 -6.81 -3.51 -8.02
C ASN A 40 -6.50 -2.59 -9.21
N LYS A 41 -5.97 -3.12 -10.33
CA LYS A 41 -5.57 -2.34 -11.52
C LYS A 41 -6.66 -1.40 -12.04
N SER A 42 -7.93 -1.78 -11.91
CA SER A 42 -9.08 -0.96 -12.31
C SER A 42 -9.36 0.22 -11.38
N LEU A 43 -8.82 0.21 -10.16
CA LEU A 43 -9.00 1.25 -9.14
C LEU A 43 -7.81 2.23 -9.11
N TRP A 44 -6.70 1.89 -9.77
CA TRP A 44 -5.52 2.74 -9.77
C TRP A 44 -5.56 3.79 -10.89
N PRO A 45 -4.98 4.98 -10.66
CA PRO A 45 -4.66 5.92 -11.72
C PRO A 45 -3.76 5.27 -12.79
N ALA A 46 -3.87 5.72 -14.04
CA ALA A 46 -3.16 5.13 -15.18
C ALA A 46 -1.62 5.20 -15.05
N ASP A 47 -1.11 6.21 -14.34
CA ASP A 47 0.32 6.49 -14.19
C ASP A 47 0.92 5.89 -12.91
N VAL A 48 0.25 4.90 -12.31
CA VAL A 48 0.75 4.29 -11.08
C VAL A 48 1.98 3.40 -11.34
N SER A 49 3.02 3.62 -10.55
CA SER A 49 4.25 2.84 -10.51
C SER A 49 4.41 2.24 -9.11
N PRO A 50 4.29 0.91 -8.92
CA PRO A 50 4.40 0.27 -7.62
C PRO A 50 5.68 0.61 -6.86
N LYS A 51 6.78 0.83 -7.57
CA LYS A 51 8.08 1.19 -6.98
C LYS A 51 8.17 2.64 -6.54
N GLU A 52 7.52 3.55 -7.26
CA GLU A 52 7.64 4.99 -7.00
C GLU A 52 6.52 5.47 -6.07
N ASN A 53 5.35 4.85 -6.14
CA ASN A 53 4.18 5.19 -5.33
C ASN A 53 4.08 4.39 -4.03
N THR A 54 5.02 3.49 -3.73
CA THR A 54 5.01 2.72 -2.47
C THR A 54 6.27 2.97 -1.67
N GLN A 55 6.10 3.38 -0.42
CA GLN A 55 7.17 3.45 0.57
C GLN A 55 6.94 2.35 1.61
N ILE A 56 7.98 1.56 1.86
CA ILE A 56 7.96 0.51 2.89
C ILE A 56 8.95 0.93 3.96
N LYS A 57 8.47 1.11 5.17
CA LYS A 57 9.29 1.43 6.34
C LYS A 57 9.26 0.25 7.29
N GLN A 58 10.41 -0.34 7.55
CA GLN A 58 10.54 -1.40 8.54
C GLN A 58 10.93 -0.79 9.88
N ASP A 59 10.15 -1.05 10.92
CA ASP A 59 10.53 -0.73 12.29
C ASP A 59 11.17 -1.98 12.92
N SER A 60 12.50 -1.96 13.03
CA SER A 60 13.26 -3.06 13.61
C SER A 60 13.09 -3.18 15.12
N ARG A 61 12.58 -2.13 15.79
CA ARG A 61 12.38 -2.12 17.24
C ARG A 61 11.10 -2.86 17.62
N ASP A 62 10.04 -2.65 16.83
CA ASP A 62 8.74 -3.27 17.04
C ASP A 62 8.52 -4.53 16.18
N GLY A 63 9.44 -4.82 15.25
CA GLY A 63 9.33 -5.95 14.33
C GLY A 63 8.17 -5.78 13.34
N THR A 64 7.79 -4.54 13.06
CA THR A 64 6.66 -4.18 12.21
C THR A 64 7.12 -3.61 10.87
N VAL A 65 6.20 -3.63 9.91
CA VAL A 65 6.38 -3.02 8.60
C VAL A 65 5.21 -2.10 8.38
N ASP A 66 5.51 -0.85 8.09
CA ASP A 66 4.57 0.18 7.72
C ASP A 66 4.66 0.40 6.20
N ILE A 67 3.52 0.45 5.54
CA ILE A 67 3.42 0.64 4.10
C ILE A 67 2.63 1.90 3.83
N VAL A 68 3.23 2.82 3.08
CA VAL A 68 2.57 4.04 2.62
C VAL A 68 2.48 3.99 1.11
N PHE A 69 1.26 4.07 0.59
CA PHE A 69 1.01 4.25 -0.83
C PHE A 69 0.73 5.72 -1.11
N ASP A 70 1.61 6.40 -1.84
CA ASP A 70 1.50 7.83 -2.16
C ASP A 70 1.21 8.05 -3.64
N PHE A 71 -0.02 8.48 -3.93
CA PHE A 71 -0.53 8.77 -5.27
C PHE A 71 -0.72 10.26 -5.50
N ARG A 72 -0.29 11.10 -4.54
CA ARG A 72 -0.34 12.54 -4.75
C ARG A 72 0.61 12.88 -5.91
N PRO A 73 0.21 13.79 -6.81
CA PRO A 73 1.14 14.31 -7.80
C PRO A 73 2.34 14.92 -7.08
N CYS A 74 3.56 14.61 -7.55
CA CYS A 74 4.76 15.32 -7.09
C CYS A 74 4.56 16.82 -7.33
N PRO A 75 4.84 17.69 -6.33
CA PRO A 75 4.72 19.14 -6.48
C PRO A 75 5.66 19.70 -7.56
#